data_AF-A0A917SQ23-F1
#
_entry.id   AF-A0A917SQ23-F1
#
_cell.length_a   1.000
_cell.length_b   1.000
_cell.length_c   1.000
_cell.angle_alpha   90.00
_cell.angle_beta   90.00
_cell.angle_gamma   90.00
#
_symmetry.space_group_name_H-M   'P 1'
#
loop_
_entity.id
_entity.type
_entity.pdbx_description
1 polymer ?
#
loop_
_entity_poly.entity_id
_entity_poly.type
_entity_poly.pdbx_seq_one_letter_code
_entity_poly.pdbx_strand_id
1 'polypeptide(L)'
;MNAQIKTPMKNTPADEEVKDAAYRVTANELRSFIERIERLDAEKKDLTDQQKEVMAEAKARGYDTKVMRKVIALRKRDKDDIAEEEAVLEMYKEALGMS
;
A
#
# COMPACT_ATOMS: atom_id res chain seq x y z
N MET A 1 -31.04 56.91 -0.56
CA MET A 1 -29.83 56.09 -0.29
C MET A 1 -30.10 55.25 0.95
N ASN A 2 -30.42 53.96 0.81
CA ASN A 2 -30.52 53.05 1.96
C ASN A 2 -29.25 52.19 1.99
N ALA A 3 -28.26 52.63 2.78
CA ALA A 3 -27.09 51.81 3.07
C ALA A 3 -27.52 50.71 4.05
N GLN A 4 -27.73 49.51 3.52
CA GLN A 4 -27.96 48.32 4.32
C GLN A 4 -26.65 47.98 5.04
N ILE A 5 -26.57 48.36 6.32
CA ILE A 5 -25.47 48.01 7.22
C ILE A 5 -25.48 46.48 7.34
N LYS A 6 -24.56 45.80 6.65
CA LYS A 6 -24.24 44.39 6.93
C LYS A 6 -23.53 44.37 8.28
N THR A 7 -24.29 44.21 9.36
CA THR A 7 -23.74 43.95 10.69
C THR A 7 -22.86 42.68 10.59
N PRO A 8 -21.58 42.72 11.00
CA PRO A 8 -20.78 41.51 11.07
C PRO A 8 -21.38 40.64 12.17
N MET A 9 -21.96 39.49 11.79
CA MET A 9 -22.44 38.52 12.77
C MET A 9 -21.24 38.07 13.61
N LYS A 10 -21.27 38.41 14.90
CA LYS A 10 -20.31 37.93 15.89
C LYS A 10 -20.73 36.51 16.27
N ASN A 11 -19.80 35.55 16.21
CA ASN A 11 -20.06 34.19 16.68
C ASN A 11 -20.41 34.24 18.17
N THR A 12 -21.45 33.50 18.56
CA THR A 12 -21.81 33.33 19.95
C THR A 12 -20.88 32.31 20.62
N PRO A 13 -20.77 32.30 21.96
CA PRO A 13 -20.02 31.26 22.67
C PRO A 13 -20.46 29.83 22.30
N ALA A 14 -21.76 29.63 22.03
CA ALA A 14 -22.30 28.35 21.57
C ALA A 14 -21.80 27.96 20.16
N ASP A 15 -21.62 28.93 19.26
CA ASP A 15 -21.07 28.67 17.92
C ASP A 15 -19.59 28.24 17.97
N GLU A 16 -18.82 28.78 18.90
CA GLU A 16 -17.42 28.37 19.12
C GLU A 16 -17.34 26.96 19.76
N GLU A 17 -18.23 26.64 20.71
CA GLU A 17 -18.30 25.27 21.28
C GLU A 17 -18.65 24.21 20.21
N VAL A 18 -19.56 24.52 19.29
CA VAL A 18 -19.92 23.61 18.18
C VAL A 18 -18.73 23.41 17.23
N LYS A 19 -17.99 24.48 16.90
CA LYS A 19 -16.77 24.38 16.10
C LYS A 19 -15.72 23.53 16.79
N ASP A 20 -15.44 23.77 18.07
CA ASP A 20 -14.47 23.01 18.84
C ASP A 20 -14.86 21.52 18.93
N ALA A 21 -16.14 21.22 19.11
CA ALA A 21 -16.65 19.86 19.05
C ALA A 21 -16.40 19.23 17.67
N ALA A 22 -16.72 19.94 16.58
CA ALA A 22 -16.46 19.48 15.20
C ALA A 22 -14.96 19.27 14.93
N TYR A 23 -14.10 20.16 15.39
CA TYR A 23 -12.64 20.01 15.31
C TYR A 23 -12.15 18.78 16.09
N ARG A 24 -12.69 18.53 17.28
CA ARG A 24 -12.33 17.34 18.07
C ARG A 24 -12.78 16.05 17.39
N VAL A 25 -13.97 16.02 16.79
CA VAL A 25 -14.46 14.85 16.04
C VAL A 25 -13.57 14.56 14.84
N THR A 26 -13.24 15.58 14.05
CA THR A 26 -12.35 15.43 12.88
C THR A 26 -10.91 15.04 13.28
N ALA A 27 -10.38 15.61 14.38
CA ALA A 27 -9.08 15.22 14.91
C ALA A 27 -9.04 13.77 15.41
N ASN A 28 -10.13 13.27 16.00
CA ASN A 28 -10.24 11.89 16.44
C ASN A 28 -10.31 10.91 15.27
N GLU A 29 -11.04 11.26 14.21
CA GLU A 29 -11.11 10.47 12.98
C GLU A 29 -9.73 10.39 12.29
N LEU A 30 -9.04 11.53 12.15
CA LEU A 30 -7.68 11.58 11.62
C LEU A 30 -6.72 10.70 12.44
N ARG A 31 -6.78 10.80 13.78
CA ARG A 31 -5.96 9.96 14.67
C ARG A 31 -6.23 8.48 14.45
N SER A 32 -7.49 8.09 14.34
CA SER A 32 -7.86 6.70 14.07
C SER A 32 -7.30 6.19 12.73
N PHE A 33 -7.27 7.01 11.68
CA PHE A 33 -6.61 6.60 10.42
C PHE A 33 -5.11 6.44 10.56
N ILE A 34 -4.44 7.38 11.24
CA ILE A 34 -2.98 7.33 11.47
C ILE A 34 -2.62 6.07 12.25
N GLU A 35 -3.26 5.83 13.39
CA GLU A 35 -2.99 4.66 14.24
C GLU A 35 -3.18 3.34 13.49
N ARG A 36 -4.20 3.27 12.61
CA ARG A 36 -4.43 2.09 11.76
C ARG A 36 -3.30 1.88 10.75
N ILE A 37 -2.80 2.94 10.12
CA ILE A 37 -1.69 2.87 9.17
C ILE A 37 -0.39 2.49 9.89
N GLU A 38 -0.09 3.10 11.03
CA GLU A 38 1.10 2.78 11.82
C GLU A 38 1.11 1.31 12.25
N ARG A 39 -0.05 0.77 12.64
CA ARG A 39 -0.18 -0.67 12.95
C ARG A 39 0.09 -1.53 11.71
N LEU A 40 -0.49 -1.19 10.56
CA LEU A 40 -0.28 -1.94 9.31
C LEU A 40 1.20 -1.88 8.86
N ASP A 41 1.87 -0.75 9.07
CA ASP A 41 3.30 -0.61 8.76
C ASP A 41 4.17 -1.45 9.69
N ALA A 42 3.83 -1.53 10.98
CA ALA A 42 4.49 -2.43 11.93
C ALA A 42 4.29 -3.91 11.52
N GLU A 43 3.06 -4.33 11.22
CA GLU A 43 2.78 -5.69 10.74
C GLU A 43 3.54 -6.01 9.45
N LYS A 44 3.60 -5.07 8.50
CA LYS A 44 4.38 -5.22 7.26
C LYS A 44 5.88 -5.36 7.52
N LYS A 45 6.42 -4.61 8.48
CA LYS A 45 7.81 -4.73 8.90
C LYS A 45 8.09 -6.12 9.46
N ASP A 46 7.26 -6.59 10.38
CA ASP A 46 7.41 -7.91 11.01
C ASP A 46 7.36 -9.03 9.96
N LEU A 47 6.40 -8.97 9.03
CA LEU A 47 6.33 -9.91 7.91
C LEU A 47 7.56 -9.87 7.01
N THR A 48 8.11 -8.69 6.77
CA THR A 48 9.33 -8.52 5.97
C THR A 48 10.54 -9.15 6.67
N ASP A 49 10.63 -8.99 7.99
CA ASP A 49 11.74 -9.55 8.77
C ASP A 49 11.62 -11.08 8.87
N GLN A 50 10.42 -11.63 9.07
CA GLN A 50 10.17 -13.08 8.97
C GLN A 50 10.57 -13.65 7.59
N GLN A 51 10.26 -12.94 6.49
CA GLN A 51 10.69 -13.36 5.15
C GLN A 51 12.22 -13.40 5.00
N LYS A 52 12.94 -12.45 5.63
CA LYS A 52 14.42 -12.45 5.61
C LYS A 52 14.97 -13.63 6.39
N GLU A 53 14.40 -13.97 7.54
CA GLU A 53 14.81 -15.11 8.34
C GLU A 53 14.69 -16.43 7.57
N VAL A 54 13.55 -16.66 6.91
CA VAL A 54 13.36 -17.84 6.05
C VAL A 54 14.38 -17.90 4.91
N MET A 55 14.67 -16.77 4.27
CA MET A 55 15.68 -16.70 3.22
C MET A 55 17.09 -16.96 3.76
N ALA A 56 17.42 -16.47 4.96
CA ALA A 56 18.69 -16.71 5.62
C ALA A 56 18.87 -18.19 6.01
N GLU A 57 17.81 -18.81 6.54
CA GLU A 57 17.77 -20.23 6.85
C GLU A 57 17.97 -21.09 5.59
N ALA A 58 17.25 -20.78 4.50
CA ALA A 58 17.43 -21.47 3.23
C ALA A 58 18.87 -21.35 2.72
N LYS A 59 19.47 -20.17 2.83
CA LYS A 59 20.89 -19.96 2.48
C LYS A 59 21.82 -20.81 3.34
N ALA A 60 21.60 -20.86 4.66
CA ALA A 60 22.41 -21.66 5.58
C ALA A 60 22.32 -23.17 5.28
N ARG A 61 21.18 -23.62 4.75
CA ARG A 61 20.95 -25.00 4.28
C ARG A 61 21.50 -25.28 2.87
N GLY A 62 22.09 -24.28 2.21
CA GLY A 62 22.73 -24.43 0.89
C GLY A 62 21.84 -24.13 -0.32
N TYR A 63 20.63 -23.60 -0.14
CA TYR A 63 19.76 -23.21 -1.26
C TYR A 63 20.18 -21.88 -1.89
N ASP A 64 20.05 -21.76 -3.21
CA ASP A 64 20.22 -20.49 -3.91
C ASP A 64 18.99 -19.59 -3.74
N THR A 65 19.10 -18.63 -2.81
CA THR A 65 18.03 -17.66 -2.53
C THR A 65 17.70 -16.73 -3.71
N LYS A 66 18.59 -16.54 -4.69
CA LYS A 66 18.27 -15.76 -5.89
C LYS A 66 17.33 -16.57 -6.79
N VAL A 67 17.60 -17.85 -6.97
CA VAL A 67 16.72 -18.75 -7.74
C VAL A 67 15.36 -18.90 -7.03
N MET A 68 15.34 -19.04 -5.70
CA MET A 68 14.09 -19.09 -4.94
C MET A 68 13.22 -17.85 -5.15
N ARG A 69 13.81 -16.64 -5.12
CA ARG A 69 13.07 -15.40 -5.40
C ARG A 69 12.46 -15.40 -6.81
N LYS A 70 13.20 -15.88 -7.82
CA LYS A 70 12.67 -16.03 -9.19
C LYS A 70 11.48 -16.99 -9.22
N VAL A 71 11.58 -18.15 -8.56
CA VAL A 71 10.48 -19.12 -8.48
C VAL A 71 9.27 -18.52 -7.77
N ILE A 72 9.45 -17.81 -6.67
CA ILE A 72 8.35 -17.12 -5.96
C ILE A 72 7.70 -16.07 -6.87
N ALA A 73 8.48 -15.29 -7.61
CA ALA A 73 7.95 -14.30 -8.55
C ALA A 73 7.15 -14.95 -9.69
N LEU A 74 7.68 -16.03 -10.29
CA LEU A 74 6.98 -16.80 -11.31
C LEU A 74 5.65 -17.35 -10.77
N ARG A 75 5.64 -17.87 -9.54
CA ARG A 75 4.43 -18.42 -8.90
C ARG A 75 3.38 -17.36 -8.52
N LYS A 76 3.75 -16.08 -8.50
CA LYS A 76 2.83 -14.97 -8.22
C LYS A 76 2.13 -14.44 -9.48
N ARG A 77 2.65 -14.74 -10.66
CA ARG A 77 2.04 -14.33 -11.93
C ARG A 77 0.76 -15.10 -12.17
N ASP A 78 -0.18 -14.47 -12.88
CA ASP A 78 -1.36 -15.15 -13.37
C ASP A 78 -0.94 -16.22 -14.40
N LYS A 79 -1.68 -17.34 -14.45
CA LYS A 79 -1.39 -18.40 -15.41
C LYS A 79 -1.62 -17.93 -16.84
N ASP A 80 -2.59 -17.04 -17.05
CA ASP A 80 -2.90 -16.49 -18.37
C ASP A 80 -1.76 -15.55 -18.82
N ASP A 81 -1.26 -14.69 -17.92
CA ASP A 81 -0.08 -13.84 -18.18
C ASP A 81 1.18 -14.65 -18.49
N ILE A 82 1.35 -15.84 -17.88
CA ILE A 82 2.47 -16.75 -18.18
C ILE A 82 2.28 -17.35 -19.58
N ALA A 83 1.09 -17.86 -19.89
CA ALA A 83 0.80 -18.50 -21.16
C ALA A 83 0.94 -17.53 -22.35
N GLU A 84 0.49 -16.27 -22.19
CA GLU A 84 0.67 -15.24 -23.21
C GLU A 84 2.15 -14.94 -23.46
N GLU A 85 2.96 -14.75 -22.41
CA GLU A 85 4.40 -14.51 -22.56
C GLU A 85 5.12 -15.71 -23.19
N GLU A 86 4.77 -16.93 -22.78
CA GLU A 86 5.33 -18.16 -23.36
C GLU A 86 5.02 -18.30 -24.85
N ALA A 87 3.78 -17.99 -25.27
CA ALA A 87 3.39 -18.02 -26.68
C ALA A 87 4.18 -17.01 -27.53
N VAL A 88 4.36 -15.78 -27.01
CA VAL A 88 5.16 -14.74 -27.67
C VAL A 88 6.64 -15.13 -27.74
N LEU A 89 7.18 -15.68 -26.65
CA LEU A 89 8.57 -16.15 -26.59
C LEU A 89 8.82 -17.25 -27.61
N GLU A 90 7.89 -18.20 -27.74
CA GLU A 90 8.02 -19.30 -28.68
C GLU A 90 8.00 -18.81 -30.13
N MET A 91 7.08 -17.91 -30.48
CA MET A 91 7.06 -17.25 -31.79
C MET A 91 8.41 -16.58 -32.11
N TYR A 92 9.04 -15.92 -31.14
CA TYR A 92 10.36 -15.32 -31.35
C TYR A 92 11.48 -16.34 -31.51
N LYS A 93 11.47 -17.44 -30.76
CA LYS A 93 12.47 -18.51 -30.93
C LYS A 93 12.34 -19.16 -32.30
N GLU A 94 11.13 -19.44 -32.76
CA GLU A 94 10.86 -19.97 -34.10
C GLU A 94 11.40 -19.02 -35.17
N ALA A 95 11.10 -17.72 -35.07
CA ALA A 95 11.61 -16.70 -35.99
C ALA A 95 13.15 -16.61 -36.01
N LEU A 96 13.80 -16.93 -34.89
CA LEU A 96 15.26 -16.93 -34.74
C LEU A 96 15.91 -18.31 -35.02
N GLY A 97 15.12 -19.34 -35.35
CA GLY A 97 15.63 -20.70 -35.59
C GLY A 97 16.21 -21.36 -34.34
N MET A 98 15.72 -20.99 -33.16
CA MET A 98 16.15 -21.50 -31.84
C MET A 98 15.28 -22.65 -31.31
N SER A 99 14.41 -23.22 -32.15
CA SER A 99 13.49 -24.33 -31.84
C SER A 99 14.18 -25.69 -31.83
#